data_AF-A0A7X3RHB9-F1
#
_entry.id   AF-A0A7X3RHB9-F1
#
_cell.length_a   1.000
_cell.length_b   1.000
_cell.length_c   1.000
_cell.angle_alpha   90.00
_cell.angle_beta   90.00
_cell.angle_gamma   90.00
#
_symmetry.space_group_name_H-M   'P 1'
#
loop_
_entity.id
_entity.type
_entity.pdbx_description
1 polymer ?
#
loop_
_entity_poly.entity_id
_entity_poly.type
_entity_poly.pdbx_seq_one_letter_code
_entity_poly.pdbx_strand_id
1 'polypeptide(L)'
;MNVRTLLTIPIVGLLVLAGVFSNTPPALADCPLPPGVTPPAEPSVTAQQVEDGSATLKEFALALKNHPEFSQVSASLHRLLHLGCLFRQEGGPYRSGSTYIVQLTPDGRLSAHAKNMSLSGRLLNPMIYGAILQALGINPADLTDRAAALAAFAAAVAGDGGPFNVPDIPGASGYAAAVISPSFQTPIVLLVGFDLNESHVVEEEIDYGDPTITARDVVDRETLKAFVTQAGERYREISQSGDPAAFYKARIALRDENGPWRHGSVYLYVLDLTSNIITFHGAFPDRFELRPLIATVRDVVTGELILPQVIEAAKSNPEGGFVEYYFDDPTDDTDSADIPKVGYAREFTGELILGERVVPLHFIIGSGFYGRAPEVVVPTEPHTVVDATVMGDAVAGLTVEFARSIAGQQPDYAYNAVTDANGSLSLTISSADGVSGYYTARARNADGETVGQWHSIPLNQNQRQVLELTLSGGMKVVSVAPLTASKPVVVSEPLAVSETVPEVSGLAPNFPNPFNSATLITYHLSSPGPVQLVIYNVLGQPVRTLVDQSQAAGSYQIRWDVLDQRGVSLSTGIYIARLSYPNGVQTQRLLYLK
;
A
#
# COMPACT_ATOMS: atom_id res chain seq x y z
N MET A 1 -39.51 -7.48 64.53
CA MET A 1 -39.10 -6.89 63.25
C MET A 1 -38.00 -7.77 62.67
N ASN A 2 -38.35 -8.63 61.71
CA ASN A 2 -37.44 -9.57 61.06
C ASN A 2 -37.91 -9.89 59.62
N VAL A 3 -36.93 -9.93 58.74
CA VAL A 3 -36.74 -10.55 57.40
C VAL A 3 -37.89 -11.34 56.72
N ARG A 4 -38.06 -11.07 55.40
CA ARG A 4 -38.39 -11.96 54.23
C ARG A 4 -39.66 -11.63 53.39
N THR A 5 -39.38 -11.20 52.15
CA THR A 5 -39.86 -11.70 50.84
C THR A 5 -41.38 -11.72 50.51
N LEU A 6 -41.80 -11.02 49.43
CA LEU A 6 -42.53 -11.52 48.24
C LEU A 6 -42.98 -10.34 47.34
N LEU A 7 -42.44 -10.26 46.11
CA LEU A 7 -43.11 -10.33 44.79
C LEU A 7 -44.17 -9.24 44.48
N THR A 8 -43.87 -8.38 43.50
CA THR A 8 -44.53 -8.27 42.16
C THR A 8 -44.17 -6.93 41.51
N ILE A 9 -43.35 -6.92 40.45
CA ILE A 9 -43.36 -5.84 39.44
C ILE A 9 -43.28 -6.51 38.06
N PRO A 10 -44.21 -6.22 37.14
CA PRO A 10 -44.29 -6.91 35.86
C PRO A 10 -43.24 -6.38 34.86
N ILE A 11 -42.68 -7.31 34.10
CA ILE A 11 -42.02 -7.04 32.82
C ILE A 11 -43.14 -7.00 31.76
N VAL A 12 -43.18 -5.93 30.95
CA VAL A 12 -43.34 -5.90 29.47
C VAL A 12 -43.59 -4.44 29.06
N GLY A 13 -42.74 -3.90 28.18
CA GLY A 13 -42.93 -2.58 27.57
C GLY A 13 -41.67 -2.07 26.87
N LEU A 14 -41.30 -2.73 25.78
CA LEU A 14 -40.22 -2.39 24.85
C LEU A 14 -40.33 -0.95 24.28
N LEU A 15 -39.17 -0.31 24.09
CA LEU A 15 -38.83 0.56 22.94
C LEU A 15 -39.74 1.75 22.60
N VAL A 16 -39.39 2.94 23.13
CA VAL A 16 -39.29 4.19 22.34
C VAL A 16 -38.18 5.07 22.94
N LEU A 17 -36.97 4.94 22.42
CA LEU A 17 -35.93 5.97 22.51
C LEU A 17 -35.45 6.22 21.08
N ALA A 18 -36.36 6.78 20.29
CA ALA A 18 -36.05 7.33 18.98
C ALA A 18 -35.57 8.77 19.16
N GLY A 19 -34.36 9.05 18.67
CA GLY A 19 -34.01 10.36 18.12
C GLY A 19 -33.66 11.47 19.10
N VAL A 20 -32.59 11.30 19.87
CA VAL A 20 -31.66 12.44 19.98
C VAL A 20 -30.86 12.40 18.68
N PHE A 21 -31.28 13.16 17.68
CA PHE A 21 -30.40 13.51 16.57
C PHE A 21 -29.22 14.22 17.22
N SER A 22 -28.10 13.53 17.38
CA SER A 22 -26.83 14.17 17.69
C SER A 22 -26.55 15.10 16.52
N ASN A 23 -26.67 16.42 16.74
CA ASN A 23 -26.21 17.48 15.82
C ASN A 23 -24.68 17.48 15.72
N THR A 24 -24.05 16.31 15.69
CA THR A 24 -22.62 16.18 15.51
C THR A 24 -22.36 16.34 14.01
N PRO A 25 -21.59 17.36 13.59
CA PRO A 25 -21.18 17.51 12.20
C PRO A 25 -20.62 16.18 11.65
N PRO A 26 -20.91 15.81 10.38
CA PRO A 26 -20.40 14.57 9.79
C PRO A 26 -18.89 14.38 9.99
N ALA A 27 -18.11 15.45 9.84
CA ALA A 27 -16.67 15.43 10.09
C ALA A 27 -16.27 15.02 11.52
N LEU A 28 -17.08 15.37 12.53
CA LEU A 28 -16.85 14.97 13.93
C LEU A 28 -17.35 13.55 14.22
N ALA A 29 -18.31 13.04 13.44
CA ALA A 29 -18.72 11.63 13.51
C ALA A 29 -17.59 10.70 13.01
N ASP A 30 -16.89 11.10 11.93
CA ASP A 30 -15.78 10.34 11.35
C ASP A 30 -14.43 10.55 12.08
N CYS A 31 -14.34 11.60 12.89
CA CYS A 31 -13.21 11.90 13.75
C CYS A 31 -13.68 12.03 15.21
N PRO A 32 -14.05 10.93 15.88
CA PRO A 32 -14.50 10.99 17.26
C PRO A 32 -13.38 11.51 18.19
N LEU A 33 -13.75 12.37 19.12
CA LEU A 33 -12.81 12.93 20.10
C LEU A 33 -12.47 11.90 21.19
N PRO A 34 -11.22 11.88 21.68
CA PRO A 34 -10.90 11.16 22.89
C PRO A 34 -11.74 11.66 24.09
N PRO A 35 -12.04 10.80 25.09
CA PRO A 35 -12.77 11.20 26.28
C PRO A 35 -12.12 12.42 26.97
N GLY A 36 -12.94 13.43 27.28
CA GLY A 36 -12.47 14.64 27.96
C GLY A 36 -11.83 15.70 27.05
N VAL A 37 -11.77 15.47 25.73
CA VAL A 37 -11.29 16.46 24.75
C VAL A 37 -12.48 17.17 24.12
N THR A 38 -12.48 18.51 24.15
CA THR A 38 -13.49 19.32 23.46
C THR A 38 -13.14 19.45 21.98
N PRO A 39 -14.13 19.52 21.07
CA PRO A 39 -13.86 19.80 19.67
C PRO A 39 -13.10 21.11 19.51
N PRO A 40 -12.14 21.20 18.57
CA PRO A 40 -11.54 22.48 18.23
C PRO A 40 -12.62 23.42 17.69
N ALA A 41 -12.43 24.72 17.89
CA ALA A 41 -13.27 25.71 17.21
C ALA A 41 -13.10 25.59 15.69
N GLU A 42 -14.13 25.94 14.94
CA GLU A 42 -14.00 26.07 13.48
C GLU A 42 -13.18 27.32 13.13
N PRO A 43 -12.43 27.28 12.01
CA PRO A 43 -11.75 28.46 11.51
C PRO A 43 -12.77 29.53 11.13
N SER A 44 -12.40 30.81 11.28
CA SER A 44 -13.28 31.94 10.92
C SER A 44 -13.63 31.99 9.43
N VAL A 45 -12.89 31.28 8.60
CA VAL A 45 -13.14 31.05 7.18
C VAL A 45 -12.98 29.56 6.91
N THR A 46 -13.94 28.95 6.22
CA THR A 46 -13.92 27.53 5.89
C THR A 46 -13.47 27.29 4.45
N ALA A 47 -13.03 26.06 4.14
CA ALA A 47 -12.70 25.66 2.78
C ALA A 47 -13.89 25.79 1.81
N GLN A 48 -15.10 25.44 2.26
CA GLN A 48 -16.32 25.60 1.46
C GLN A 48 -16.58 27.07 1.10
N GLN A 49 -16.35 28.00 2.02
CA GLN A 49 -16.52 29.42 1.75
C GLN A 49 -15.60 29.93 0.64
N VAL A 50 -14.39 29.37 0.53
CA VAL A 50 -13.47 29.65 -0.58
C VAL A 50 -13.99 29.08 -1.89
N GLU A 51 -14.44 27.81 -1.89
CA GLU A 51 -14.97 27.18 -3.11
C GLU A 51 -16.22 27.87 -3.64
N ASP A 52 -17.10 28.34 -2.76
CA ASP A 52 -18.31 29.08 -3.12
C ASP A 52 -18.04 30.55 -3.49
N GLY A 53 -16.78 30.99 -3.42
CA GLY A 53 -16.34 32.35 -3.75
C GLY A 53 -16.73 33.42 -2.72
N SER A 54 -17.23 33.02 -1.55
CA SER A 54 -17.60 33.92 -0.44
C SER A 54 -16.42 34.36 0.42
N ALA A 55 -15.26 33.71 0.26
CA ALA A 55 -13.98 34.09 0.86
C ALA A 55 -12.83 33.80 -0.12
N THR A 56 -11.67 34.40 0.13
CA THR A 56 -10.45 34.23 -0.66
C THR A 56 -9.51 33.19 -0.04
N LEU A 57 -8.60 32.63 -0.85
CA LEU A 57 -7.52 31.76 -0.35
C LEU A 57 -6.66 32.44 0.72
N LYS A 58 -6.42 33.75 0.60
CA LYS A 58 -5.70 34.54 1.61
C LYS A 58 -6.45 34.53 2.95
N GLU A 59 -7.75 34.83 2.93
CA GLU A 59 -8.56 34.86 4.16
C GLU A 59 -8.61 33.50 4.83
N PHE A 60 -8.74 32.41 4.06
CA PHE A 60 -8.67 31.05 4.58
C PHE A 60 -7.29 30.72 5.17
N ALA A 61 -6.19 31.00 4.46
CA ALA A 61 -4.84 30.77 4.96
C ALA A 61 -4.58 31.50 6.28
N LEU A 62 -5.03 32.75 6.40
CA LEU A 62 -4.87 33.55 7.62
C LEU A 62 -5.79 33.08 8.74
N ALA A 63 -7.01 32.60 8.43
CA ALA A 63 -7.90 31.99 9.41
C ALA A 63 -7.27 30.73 10.03
N LEU A 64 -6.60 29.90 9.23
CA LEU A 64 -5.84 28.74 9.70
C LEU A 64 -4.61 29.16 10.51
N LYS A 65 -3.77 30.05 9.95
CA LYS A 65 -2.55 30.55 10.59
C LYS A 65 -2.81 31.10 12.00
N ASN A 66 -3.88 31.88 12.14
CA ASN A 66 -4.24 32.55 13.38
C ASN A 66 -5.15 31.72 14.28
N HIS A 67 -5.48 30.49 13.88
CA HIS A 67 -6.36 29.64 14.66
C HIS A 67 -5.69 29.28 16.00
N PRO A 68 -6.42 29.28 17.13
CA PRO A 68 -5.87 28.96 18.44
C PRO A 68 -5.16 27.60 18.49
N GLU A 69 -5.63 26.62 17.71
CA GLU A 69 -5.02 25.29 17.65
C GLU A 69 -3.62 25.27 17.02
N PHE A 70 -3.29 26.24 16.16
CA PHE A 70 -1.95 26.39 15.58
C PHE A 70 -1.04 27.30 16.42
N SER A 71 -1.56 27.95 17.46
CA SER A 71 -0.81 28.86 18.34
C SER A 71 -0.66 28.37 19.79
N GLN A 72 -1.46 27.40 20.25
CA GLN A 72 -1.37 26.87 21.60
C GLN A 72 -0.30 25.77 21.75
N VAL A 73 0.77 26.10 22.47
CA VAL A 73 1.91 25.23 22.88
C VAL A 73 1.48 24.01 23.73
N SER A 74 0.20 23.91 24.14
CA SER A 74 -0.28 22.89 25.08
C SER A 74 -1.21 21.83 24.48
N ALA A 75 -1.38 21.77 23.16
CA ALA A 75 -2.14 20.67 22.56
C ALA A 75 -1.41 19.36 22.87
N SER A 76 -2.04 18.47 23.64
CA SER A 76 -1.54 17.10 23.80
C SER A 76 -1.34 16.50 22.42
N LEU A 77 -0.34 15.62 22.25
CA LEU A 77 -0.08 14.96 20.96
C LEU A 77 -1.38 14.34 20.38
N HIS A 78 -2.24 13.83 21.25
CA HIS A 78 -3.62 13.41 20.95
C HIS A 78 -4.48 14.47 20.24
N ARG A 79 -4.51 15.72 20.73
CA ARG A 79 -5.32 16.81 20.15
C ARG A 79 -4.81 17.23 18.77
N LEU A 80 -3.49 17.23 18.58
CA LEU A 80 -2.87 17.56 17.28
C LEU A 80 -3.14 16.51 16.21
N LEU A 81 -3.06 15.24 16.61
CA LEU A 81 -3.35 14.15 15.68
C LEU A 81 -4.83 14.06 15.36
N HIS A 82 -5.71 14.41 16.31
CA HIS A 82 -7.14 14.58 16.06
C HIS A 82 -7.44 15.73 15.08
N LEU A 83 -6.75 16.86 15.18
CA LEU A 83 -6.82 17.94 14.18
C LEU A 83 -6.39 17.44 12.79
N GLY A 84 -5.36 16.59 12.73
CA GLY A 84 -4.96 15.91 11.50
C GLY A 84 -6.10 15.10 10.86
N CYS A 85 -6.94 14.44 11.65
CA CYS A 85 -8.16 13.79 11.17
C CYS A 85 -9.15 14.81 10.60
N LEU A 86 -9.43 15.89 11.34
CA LEU A 86 -10.39 16.92 10.93
C LEU A 86 -9.98 17.66 9.66
N PHE A 87 -8.69 17.97 9.50
CA PHE A 87 -8.13 18.62 8.30
C PHE A 87 -8.36 17.81 7.03
N ARG A 88 -8.62 16.51 7.19
CA ARG A 88 -8.74 15.55 6.09
C ARG A 88 -10.18 15.20 5.73
N GLN A 89 -11.17 15.66 6.50
CA GLN A 89 -12.58 15.35 6.21
C GLN A 89 -13.09 16.20 5.05
N GLU A 90 -13.47 15.53 3.96
CA GLU A 90 -14.14 16.17 2.82
C GLU A 90 -15.50 16.74 3.26
N GLY A 91 -15.81 17.96 2.82
CA GLY A 91 -17.00 18.69 3.28
C GLY A 91 -16.91 19.20 4.72
N GLY A 92 -15.74 19.09 5.35
CA GLY A 92 -15.45 19.69 6.65
C GLY A 92 -14.98 21.15 6.53
N PRO A 93 -14.79 21.85 7.66
CA PRO A 93 -14.41 23.27 7.65
C PRO A 93 -13.01 23.52 7.05
N TYR A 94 -12.16 22.50 6.97
CA TYR A 94 -10.76 22.61 6.55
C TYR A 94 -10.48 22.05 5.15
N ARG A 95 -11.45 21.33 4.55
CA ARG A 95 -11.28 20.66 3.27
C ARG A 95 -12.60 20.61 2.50
N SER A 96 -12.56 21.19 1.31
CA SER A 96 -13.64 21.16 0.32
C SER A 96 -12.98 21.19 -1.06
N GLY A 97 -13.24 20.17 -1.87
CA GLY A 97 -12.76 20.02 -3.24
C GLY A 97 -11.25 20.29 -3.40
N SER A 98 -10.90 21.43 -3.99
CA SER A 98 -9.49 21.83 -4.23
C SER A 98 -8.89 22.71 -3.13
N THR A 99 -9.70 23.14 -2.17
CA THR A 99 -9.28 23.95 -1.02
C THR A 99 -9.00 23.03 0.16
N TYR A 100 -7.72 22.76 0.39
CA TYR A 100 -7.25 21.95 1.50
C TYR A 100 -5.83 22.33 1.92
N ILE A 101 -5.37 21.75 3.02
CA ILE A 101 -4.07 22.06 3.65
C ILE A 101 -2.99 21.07 3.19
N VAL A 102 -1.85 21.60 2.77
CA VAL A 102 -0.59 20.86 2.68
C VAL A 102 0.41 21.48 3.65
N GLN A 103 1.14 20.65 4.38
CA GLN A 103 2.18 21.09 5.30
C GLN A 103 3.56 20.71 4.76
N LEU A 104 4.49 21.66 4.77
CA LEU A 104 5.89 21.42 4.47
C LEU A 104 6.77 21.67 5.69
N THR A 105 7.83 20.91 5.79
CA THR A 105 8.99 21.25 6.62
C THR A 105 9.80 22.40 5.99
N PRO A 106 10.69 23.04 6.77
CA PRO A 106 11.60 24.08 6.28
C PRO A 106 12.57 23.67 5.17
N ASP A 107 12.76 22.37 4.91
CA ASP A 107 13.55 21.84 3.78
C ASP A 107 12.68 21.52 2.55
N GLY A 108 11.38 21.84 2.57
CA GLY A 108 10.48 21.64 1.44
C GLY A 108 9.90 20.23 1.34
N ARG A 109 9.98 19.45 2.42
CA ARG A 109 9.43 18.10 2.49
C ARG A 109 7.97 18.13 2.93
N LEU A 110 7.13 17.34 2.28
CA LEU A 110 5.72 17.22 2.68
C LEU A 110 5.63 16.51 4.04
N SER A 111 5.23 17.22 5.09
CA SER A 111 5.01 16.61 6.40
C SER A 111 3.59 16.04 6.53
N ALA A 112 2.61 16.66 5.89
CA ALA A 112 1.23 16.18 5.85
C ALA A 112 0.50 16.71 4.61
N HIS A 113 -0.45 15.93 4.10
CA HIS A 113 -1.27 16.31 2.95
C HIS A 113 -2.73 15.93 3.21
N ALA A 114 -3.63 16.91 3.19
CA ALA A 114 -5.02 16.68 3.62
C ALA A 114 -5.80 15.69 2.73
N LYS A 115 -5.55 15.73 1.42
CA LYS A 115 -6.20 14.87 0.42
C LYS A 115 -5.49 13.53 0.17
N ASN A 116 -4.18 13.55 -0.10
CA ASN A 116 -3.38 12.39 -0.46
C ASN A 116 -2.10 12.24 0.42
N MET A 117 -2.19 11.44 1.46
CA MET A 117 -1.11 11.11 2.39
C MET A 117 -0.01 10.22 1.80
N SER A 118 -0.21 9.60 0.63
CA SER A 118 0.85 8.82 -0.03
C SER A 118 2.07 9.70 -0.36
N LEU A 119 1.84 10.98 -0.62
CA LEU A 119 2.87 11.98 -0.94
C LEU A 119 3.65 12.47 0.30
N SER A 120 3.19 12.13 1.51
CA SER A 120 3.86 12.54 2.75
C SER A 120 5.26 11.96 2.82
N GLY A 121 6.23 12.80 3.11
CA GLY A 121 7.65 12.49 3.19
C GLY A 121 8.43 12.82 1.92
N ARG A 122 7.78 13.10 0.79
CA ARG A 122 8.46 13.46 -0.47
C ARG A 122 8.95 14.91 -0.44
N LEU A 123 10.01 15.21 -1.18
CA LEU A 123 10.47 16.58 -1.42
C LEU A 123 9.68 17.23 -2.56
N LEU A 124 9.35 18.51 -2.39
CA LEU A 124 8.71 19.29 -3.45
C LEU A 124 9.71 19.63 -4.56
N ASN A 125 9.22 19.78 -5.79
CA ASN A 125 9.99 20.30 -6.91
C ASN A 125 10.68 21.62 -6.53
N PRO A 126 12.01 21.76 -6.75
CA PRO A 126 12.76 22.94 -6.33
C PRO A 126 12.25 24.27 -6.91
N MET A 127 11.68 24.27 -8.11
CA MET A 127 11.10 25.48 -8.71
C MET A 127 9.83 25.92 -7.98
N ILE A 128 8.97 24.97 -7.60
CA ILE A 128 7.77 25.24 -6.80
C ILE A 128 8.19 25.71 -5.41
N TYR A 129 9.15 25.02 -4.80
CA TYR A 129 9.62 25.39 -3.47
C TYR A 129 10.28 26.79 -3.45
N GLY A 130 11.04 27.14 -4.48
CA GLY A 130 11.59 28.48 -4.65
C GLY A 130 10.50 29.57 -4.73
N ALA A 131 9.41 29.32 -5.47
CA ALA A 131 8.28 30.24 -5.54
C ALA A 131 7.56 30.40 -4.19
N ILE A 132 7.46 29.32 -3.41
CA ILE A 132 6.91 29.34 -2.05
C ILE A 132 7.81 30.17 -1.11
N LEU A 133 9.13 29.97 -1.15
CA LEU A 133 10.06 30.77 -0.36
C LEU A 133 9.96 32.26 -0.69
N GLN A 134 9.85 32.60 -1.97
CA GLN A 134 9.62 33.98 -2.41
C GLN A 134 8.31 34.55 -1.86
N ALA A 135 7.22 33.78 -1.89
CA ALA A 135 5.93 34.19 -1.33
C ALA A 135 5.98 34.40 0.19
N LEU A 136 6.87 33.70 0.89
CA LEU A 136 7.14 33.87 2.32
C LEU A 136 8.15 34.99 2.63
N GLY A 137 8.76 35.60 1.61
CA GLY A 137 9.83 36.60 1.78
C GLY A 137 11.15 36.02 2.28
N ILE A 138 11.40 34.72 2.06
CA ILE A 138 12.62 34.03 2.48
C ILE A 138 13.60 33.99 1.31
N ASN A 139 14.84 34.40 1.56
CA ASN A 139 15.93 34.25 0.59
C ASN A 139 16.52 32.83 0.71
N PRO A 140 16.60 32.03 -0.37
CA PRO A 140 17.19 30.69 -0.34
C PRO A 140 18.62 30.65 0.22
N ALA A 141 19.39 31.74 0.08
CA ALA A 141 20.73 31.83 0.65
C ALA A 141 20.73 31.75 2.20
N ASP A 142 19.64 32.15 2.85
CA ASP A 142 19.52 32.08 4.31
C ASP A 142 19.32 30.63 4.80
N LEU A 143 19.01 29.69 3.90
CA LEU A 143 18.76 28.29 4.24
C LEU A 143 20.04 27.45 4.37
N THR A 144 21.21 27.99 3.99
CA THR A 144 22.48 27.25 4.07
C THR A 144 23.05 27.16 5.48
N ASP A 145 22.58 28.00 6.40
CA ASP A 145 22.95 28.01 7.81
C ASP A 145 21.71 27.81 8.69
N ARG A 146 21.81 26.95 9.70
CA ARG A 146 20.65 26.59 10.54
C ARG A 146 20.11 27.79 11.33
N ALA A 147 20.97 28.67 11.83
CA ALA A 147 20.53 29.82 12.61
C ALA A 147 19.87 30.88 11.71
N ALA A 148 20.45 31.12 10.52
CA ALA A 148 19.87 31.98 9.51
C ALA A 148 18.51 31.46 9.01
N ALA A 149 18.40 30.15 8.75
CA ALA A 149 17.15 29.52 8.34
C ALA A 149 16.06 29.70 9.39
N LEU A 150 16.36 29.42 10.67
CA LEU A 150 15.42 29.63 11.76
C LEU A 150 14.97 31.09 11.89
N ALA A 151 15.88 32.05 11.70
CA ALA A 151 15.55 33.47 11.73
C ALA A 151 14.65 33.88 10.55
N ALA A 152 14.95 33.40 9.34
CA ALA A 152 14.15 33.68 8.14
C ALA A 152 12.73 33.11 8.27
N PHE A 153 12.59 31.88 8.74
CA PHE A 153 11.28 31.29 9.00
C PHE A 153 10.54 31.97 10.16
N ALA A 154 11.23 32.40 11.23
CA ALA A 154 10.60 33.18 12.29
C ALA A 154 10.03 34.52 11.78
N ALA A 155 10.76 35.20 10.88
CA ALA A 155 10.26 36.40 10.22
C ALA A 155 9.04 36.09 9.33
N ALA A 156 9.07 34.99 8.57
CA ALA A 156 7.93 34.54 7.77
C ALA A 156 6.70 34.19 8.63
N VAL A 157 6.89 33.64 9.84
CA VAL A 157 5.82 33.40 10.80
C VAL A 157 5.17 34.70 11.28
N ALA A 158 5.93 35.79 11.42
CA ALA A 158 5.38 37.09 11.77
C ALA A 158 4.59 37.75 10.62
N GLY A 159 4.86 37.35 9.37
CA GLY A 159 4.19 37.86 8.17
C GLY A 159 2.92 37.10 7.76
N ASP A 160 2.17 37.70 6.84
CA ASP A 160 0.95 37.13 6.24
C ASP A 160 1.24 35.99 5.23
N GLY A 161 2.49 35.84 4.81
CA GLY A 161 2.85 35.04 3.64
C GLY A 161 2.34 35.66 2.33
N GLY A 162 2.06 34.83 1.32
CA GLY A 162 1.65 35.34 0.02
C GLY A 162 1.26 34.26 -1.00
N PRO A 163 0.70 34.68 -2.15
CA PRO A 163 0.40 33.77 -3.24
C PRO A 163 1.68 33.32 -3.95
N PHE A 164 1.66 32.10 -4.49
CA PHE A 164 2.70 31.60 -5.40
C PHE A 164 2.05 31.03 -6.66
N ASN A 165 2.78 31.07 -7.77
CA ASN A 165 2.39 30.50 -9.05
C ASN A 165 3.64 30.18 -9.88
N VAL A 166 3.72 28.98 -10.44
CA VAL A 166 4.79 28.56 -11.35
C VAL A 166 4.18 28.26 -12.72
N PRO A 167 4.19 29.21 -13.67
CA PRO A 167 3.49 29.06 -14.95
C PRO A 167 3.88 27.82 -15.76
N ASP A 168 5.14 27.40 -15.65
CA ASP A 168 5.68 26.26 -16.40
C ASP A 168 5.32 24.89 -15.79
N ILE A 169 4.72 24.87 -14.59
CA ILE A 169 4.28 23.65 -13.92
C ILE A 169 2.76 23.73 -13.70
N PRO A 170 1.94 23.00 -14.47
CA PRO A 170 0.49 23.03 -14.37
C PRO A 170 -0.01 22.73 -12.95
N GLY A 171 -0.87 23.59 -12.40
CA GLY A 171 -1.43 23.41 -11.06
C GLY A 171 -0.52 23.83 -9.91
N ALA A 172 0.72 24.26 -10.17
CA ALA A 172 1.66 24.76 -9.17
C ALA A 172 1.37 26.21 -8.73
N SER A 173 0.20 26.42 -8.14
CA SER A 173 -0.25 27.71 -7.62
C SER A 173 -0.99 27.53 -6.30
N GLY A 174 -0.98 28.55 -5.45
CA GLY A 174 -1.70 28.56 -4.19
C GLY A 174 -1.33 29.74 -3.31
N TYR A 175 -1.61 29.62 -2.02
CA TYR A 175 -1.20 30.59 -1.00
C TYR A 175 -0.33 29.91 0.05
N ALA A 176 0.82 30.51 0.37
CA ALA A 176 1.76 30.01 1.36
C ALA A 176 1.76 30.91 2.61
N ALA A 177 1.75 30.31 3.79
CA ALA A 177 1.96 30.98 5.08
C ALA A 177 2.88 30.13 5.95
N ALA A 178 3.58 30.74 6.90
CA ALA A 178 4.39 30.01 7.88
C ALA A 178 3.74 30.05 9.27
N VAL A 179 3.82 28.94 10.02
CA VAL A 179 3.42 28.85 11.42
C VAL A 179 4.50 28.11 12.22
N ILE A 180 4.45 28.21 13.56
CA ILE A 180 5.25 27.34 14.42
C ILE A 180 4.43 26.10 14.73
N SER A 181 5.02 24.93 14.52
CA SER A 181 4.44 23.65 14.95
C SER A 181 4.20 23.69 16.46
N PRO A 182 2.96 23.51 16.94
CA PRO A 182 2.67 23.52 18.37
C PRO A 182 3.44 22.43 19.14
N SER A 183 3.60 21.26 18.51
CA SER A 183 4.21 20.06 19.12
C SER A 183 5.74 20.12 19.16
N PHE A 184 6.34 20.62 18.09
CA PHE A 184 7.79 20.56 17.88
C PHE A 184 8.49 21.90 18.06
N GLN A 185 7.73 23.00 18.18
CA GLN A 185 8.27 24.36 18.27
C GLN A 185 9.21 24.72 17.11
N THR A 186 9.02 24.06 15.97
CA THR A 186 9.76 24.29 14.73
C THR A 186 8.85 24.95 13.68
N PRO A 187 9.38 25.80 12.79
CA PRO A 187 8.60 26.34 11.70
C PRO A 187 8.08 25.26 10.75
N ILE A 188 6.85 25.42 10.27
CA ILE A 188 6.27 24.66 9.17
C ILE A 188 5.61 25.64 8.19
N VAL A 189 5.56 25.26 6.92
CA VAL A 189 4.87 26.01 5.87
C VAL A 189 3.49 25.38 5.64
N LEU A 190 2.45 26.20 5.68
CA LEU A 190 1.09 25.86 5.28
C LEU A 190 0.87 26.33 3.85
N LEU A 191 0.43 25.43 2.99
CA LEU A 191 -0.05 25.74 1.65
C LEU A 191 -1.55 25.46 1.58
N VAL A 192 -2.29 26.35 0.93
CA VAL A 192 -3.71 26.17 0.63
C VAL A 192 -4.02 26.48 -0.83
N GLY A 193 -5.01 25.76 -1.38
CA GLY A 193 -5.46 25.92 -2.77
C GLY A 193 -4.46 25.40 -3.80
N PHE A 194 -3.54 24.53 -3.38
CA PHE A 194 -2.54 23.89 -4.25
C PHE A 194 -2.92 22.43 -4.45
N ASP A 195 -3.33 22.05 -5.66
CA ASP A 195 -3.68 20.66 -5.99
C ASP A 195 -2.40 19.82 -6.23
N LEU A 196 -1.68 19.57 -5.13
CA LEU A 196 -0.42 18.88 -5.13
C LEU A 196 -0.60 17.40 -5.53
N ASN A 197 0.16 16.94 -6.52
CA ASN A 197 0.14 15.58 -7.02
C ASN A 197 1.58 15.09 -7.30
N GLU A 198 1.74 13.87 -7.79
CA GLU A 198 3.05 13.23 -8.02
C GLU A 198 3.98 14.02 -8.95
N SER A 199 3.45 14.77 -9.92
CA SER A 199 4.28 15.58 -10.83
C SER A 199 4.95 16.78 -10.14
N HIS A 200 4.51 17.13 -8.93
CA HIS A 200 5.03 18.27 -8.16
C HIS A 200 6.12 17.88 -7.16
N VAL A 201 6.43 16.61 -7.02
CA VAL A 201 7.46 16.10 -6.10
C VAL A 201 8.65 15.55 -6.86
N VAL A 202 9.79 15.46 -6.18
CA VAL A 202 10.98 14.81 -6.74
C VAL A 202 11.15 13.39 -6.24
N GLU A 203 11.88 12.60 -7.01
CA GLU A 203 12.38 11.31 -6.57
C GLU A 203 13.65 11.51 -5.72
N GLU A 204 13.79 10.68 -4.71
CA GLU A 204 14.95 10.62 -3.84
C GLU A 204 15.45 9.18 -3.81
N GLU A 205 16.76 9.00 -3.67
CA GLU A 205 17.31 7.68 -3.37
C GLU A 205 16.80 7.21 -1.99
N ILE A 206 16.21 6.01 -1.98
CA ILE A 206 15.61 5.42 -0.80
C ILE A 206 16.51 4.30 -0.27
N ASP A 207 16.89 4.42 1.00
CA ASP A 207 17.48 3.32 1.75
C ASP A 207 16.35 2.40 2.22
N TYR A 208 16.20 1.27 1.53
CA TYR A 208 15.24 0.24 1.90
C TYR A 208 15.71 -0.62 3.08
N GLY A 209 16.98 -0.51 3.48
CA GLY A 209 17.64 -1.50 4.33
C GLY A 209 17.84 -2.83 3.61
N ASP A 210 18.27 -3.84 4.37
CA ASP A 210 18.55 -5.20 3.87
C ASP A 210 17.81 -6.24 4.72
N PRO A 211 16.46 -6.32 4.60
CA PRO A 211 15.70 -7.29 5.36
C PRO A 211 15.95 -8.71 4.84
N THR A 212 16.09 -9.67 5.76
CA THR A 212 16.29 -11.08 5.39
C THR A 212 15.01 -11.76 4.90
N ILE A 213 13.85 -11.14 5.16
CA ILE A 213 12.53 -11.56 4.69
C ILE A 213 11.85 -10.33 4.10
N THR A 214 11.50 -10.38 2.82
CA THR A 214 10.76 -9.33 2.13
C THR A 214 9.27 -9.60 2.16
N ALA A 215 8.46 -8.62 1.76
CA ALA A 215 7.02 -8.76 1.59
C ALA A 215 6.64 -9.85 0.57
N ARG A 216 7.51 -10.14 -0.42
CA ARG A 216 7.33 -11.23 -1.41
C ARG A 216 7.51 -12.60 -0.79
N ASP A 217 8.34 -12.71 0.24
CA ASP A 217 8.64 -13.97 0.92
C ASP A 217 7.55 -14.37 1.93
N VAL A 218 6.60 -13.47 2.22
CA VAL A 218 5.49 -13.72 3.15
C VAL A 218 4.42 -14.58 2.47
N VAL A 219 4.49 -15.88 2.73
CA VAL A 219 3.57 -16.90 2.19
C VAL A 219 2.87 -17.70 3.27
N ASP A 220 3.31 -17.56 4.53
CA ASP A 220 2.77 -18.28 5.68
C ASP A 220 2.91 -17.48 6.97
N ARG A 221 2.49 -18.08 8.09
CA ARG A 221 2.51 -17.47 9.42
C ARG A 221 3.93 -17.22 9.93
N GLU A 222 4.88 -18.12 9.64
CA GLU A 222 6.25 -18.00 10.13
C GLU A 222 6.99 -16.86 9.43
N THR A 223 6.89 -16.80 8.10
CA THR A 223 7.43 -15.72 7.27
C THR A 223 6.79 -14.37 7.60
N LEU A 224 5.47 -14.32 7.84
CA LEU A 224 4.78 -13.11 8.28
C LEU A 224 5.29 -12.60 9.64
N LYS A 225 5.47 -13.49 10.62
CA LYS A 225 6.00 -13.14 11.94
C LYS A 225 7.41 -12.57 11.85
N ALA A 226 8.28 -13.20 11.04
CA ALA A 226 9.64 -12.75 10.82
C ALA A 226 9.67 -11.37 10.13
N PHE A 227 8.85 -11.18 9.09
CA PHE A 227 8.71 -9.92 8.37
C PHE A 227 8.28 -8.75 9.28
N VAL A 228 7.19 -8.93 10.05
CA VAL A 228 6.69 -7.89 10.98
C VAL A 228 7.71 -7.59 12.08
N THR A 229 8.42 -8.60 12.56
CA THR A 229 9.47 -8.41 13.57
C THR A 229 10.62 -7.56 13.04
N GLN A 230 11.14 -7.87 11.85
CA GLN A 230 12.21 -7.07 11.23
C GLN A 230 11.76 -5.64 10.93
N ALA A 231 10.52 -5.46 10.44
CA ALA A 231 9.97 -4.14 10.18
C ALA A 231 9.88 -3.28 11.46
N GLY A 232 9.45 -3.87 12.57
CA GLY A 232 9.36 -3.17 13.87
C GLY A 232 10.71 -2.79 14.45
N GLU A 233 11.70 -3.66 14.32
CA GLU A 233 13.08 -3.38 14.72
C GLU A 233 13.68 -2.23 13.89
N ARG A 234 13.51 -2.28 12.56
CA ARG A 234 13.93 -1.21 11.66
C ARG A 234 13.25 0.13 11.98
N TYR A 235 11.93 0.12 12.21
CA TYR A 235 11.19 1.33 12.58
C TYR A 235 11.68 1.93 13.91
N ARG A 236 12.02 1.09 14.89
CA ARG A 236 12.61 1.50 16.17
C ARG A 236 13.99 2.15 16.00
N GLU A 237 14.85 1.57 15.17
CA GLU A 237 16.16 2.15 14.85
C GLU A 237 16.02 3.53 14.19
N ILE A 238 15.09 3.66 13.23
CA ILE A 238 14.82 4.93 12.54
C ILE A 238 14.33 5.98 13.53
N SER A 239 13.40 5.64 14.42
CA SER A 239 12.87 6.60 15.40
C SER A 239 13.95 7.10 16.37
N GLN A 240 14.94 6.25 16.65
CA GLN A 240 16.08 6.55 17.53
C GLN A 240 17.25 7.25 16.82
N SER A 241 17.23 7.36 15.49
CA SER A 241 18.32 7.98 14.73
C SER A 241 18.51 9.47 15.02
N GLY A 242 17.43 10.16 15.44
CA GLY A 242 17.42 11.61 15.59
C GLY A 242 17.49 12.38 14.27
N ASP A 243 17.48 11.70 13.12
CA ASP A 243 17.39 12.30 11.79
C ASP A 243 15.92 12.41 11.36
N PRO A 244 15.33 13.61 11.29
CA PRO A 244 13.96 13.79 10.83
C PRO A 244 13.75 13.30 9.39
N ALA A 245 14.77 13.37 8.53
CA ALA A 245 14.67 12.91 7.15
C ALA A 245 14.57 11.38 7.05
N ALA A 246 15.26 10.64 7.93
CA ALA A 246 15.19 9.18 7.99
C ALA A 246 13.75 8.69 8.22
N PHE A 247 12.98 9.36 9.09
CA PHE A 247 11.58 9.01 9.34
C PHE A 247 10.71 9.17 8.08
N TYR A 248 10.90 10.25 7.33
CA TYR A 248 10.17 10.47 6.10
C TYR A 248 10.58 9.51 4.97
N LYS A 249 11.87 9.23 4.83
CA LYS A 249 12.38 8.26 3.85
C LYS A 249 11.89 6.85 4.14
N ALA A 250 11.81 6.47 5.42
CA ALA A 250 11.21 5.21 5.82
C ALA A 250 9.75 5.10 5.37
N ARG A 251 8.94 6.17 5.50
CA ARG A 251 7.56 6.15 5.00
C ARG A 251 7.47 5.89 3.49
N ILE A 252 8.43 6.39 2.71
CA ILE A 252 8.52 6.11 1.28
C ILE A 252 8.89 4.63 1.07
N ALA A 253 9.95 4.15 1.73
CA ALA A 253 10.41 2.76 1.63
C ALA A 253 9.32 1.73 1.97
N LEU A 254 8.54 2.00 3.02
CA LEU A 254 7.46 1.12 3.49
C LEU A 254 6.21 1.14 2.59
N ARG A 255 6.11 2.09 1.65
CA ARG A 255 4.99 2.20 0.68
C ARG A 255 5.35 1.81 -0.74
N ASP A 256 6.62 1.62 -1.06
CA ASP A 256 7.04 1.26 -2.39
C ASP A 256 6.67 -0.20 -2.70
N GLU A 257 5.75 -0.41 -3.64
CA GLU A 257 5.29 -1.73 -4.08
C GLU A 257 6.38 -2.59 -4.73
N ASN A 258 7.47 -1.96 -5.15
CA ASN A 258 8.63 -2.64 -5.71
C ASN A 258 9.72 -2.90 -4.67
N GLY A 259 9.61 -2.28 -3.49
CA GLY A 259 10.55 -2.41 -2.39
C GLY A 259 10.30 -3.66 -1.53
N PRO A 260 11.21 -3.97 -0.59
CA PRO A 260 11.13 -5.20 0.19
C PRO A 260 10.04 -5.17 1.28
N TRP A 261 9.43 -4.02 1.55
CA TRP A 261 8.47 -3.85 2.65
C TRP A 261 7.00 -3.80 2.21
N ARG A 262 6.73 -3.85 0.90
CA ARG A 262 5.37 -3.90 0.35
C ARG A 262 5.36 -4.69 -0.94
N HIS A 263 4.46 -5.66 -1.03
CA HIS A 263 4.21 -6.39 -2.26
C HIS A 263 2.78 -6.93 -2.27
N GLY A 264 2.01 -6.57 -3.31
CA GLY A 264 0.60 -6.94 -3.41
C GLY A 264 -0.17 -6.63 -2.12
N SER A 265 -0.79 -7.65 -1.53
CA SER A 265 -1.59 -7.53 -0.31
C SER A 265 -0.77 -7.51 1.00
N VAL A 266 0.54 -7.73 0.93
CA VAL A 266 1.46 -7.70 2.07
C VAL A 266 2.02 -6.29 2.21
N TYR A 267 1.59 -5.60 3.26
CA TYR A 267 2.00 -4.23 3.57
C TYR A 267 1.93 -4.00 5.08
N LEU A 268 2.71 -3.03 5.56
CA LEU A 268 2.79 -2.71 6.97
C LEU A 268 1.77 -1.64 7.38
N TYR A 269 1.31 -1.71 8.62
CA TYR A 269 0.61 -0.62 9.31
C TYR A 269 1.24 -0.38 10.68
N VAL A 270 1.21 0.87 11.13
CA VAL A 270 1.76 1.28 12.43
C VAL A 270 0.68 1.98 13.24
N LEU A 271 0.44 1.47 14.45
CA LEU A 271 -0.51 2.00 15.42
C LEU A 271 0.30 2.62 16.57
N ASP A 272 0.14 3.91 16.82
CA ASP A 272 0.72 4.55 18.00
C ASP A 272 -0.25 4.44 19.18
N LEU A 273 0.13 3.64 20.17
CA LEU A 273 -0.65 3.44 21.40
C LEU A 273 -0.55 4.62 22.35
N THR A 274 0.52 5.43 22.25
CA THR A 274 0.73 6.60 23.10
C THR A 274 -0.25 7.71 22.73
N SER A 275 -0.49 7.89 21.44
CA SER A 275 -1.39 8.93 20.93
C SER A 275 -2.75 8.41 20.45
N ASN A 276 -2.94 7.09 20.52
CA ASN A 276 -4.16 6.39 20.13
C ASN A 276 -4.60 6.66 18.68
N ILE A 277 -3.66 6.61 17.72
CA ILE A 277 -3.93 6.79 16.28
C ILE A 277 -3.20 5.79 15.38
N ILE A 278 -3.61 5.72 14.12
CA ILE A 278 -2.87 5.07 13.04
C ILE A 278 -1.86 6.07 12.47
N THR A 279 -0.56 5.82 12.60
CA THR A 279 0.49 6.74 12.11
C THR A 279 0.96 6.40 10.70
N PHE A 280 0.77 5.16 10.28
CA PHE A 280 1.18 4.68 8.97
C PHE A 280 0.28 3.56 8.48
N HIS A 281 -0.07 3.58 7.20
CA HIS A 281 -0.69 2.46 6.51
C HIS A 281 -0.14 2.34 5.08
N GLY A 282 0.44 1.18 4.75
CA GLY A 282 1.17 0.96 3.49
C GLY A 282 0.31 1.00 2.23
N ALA A 283 -0.91 0.48 2.29
CA ALA A 283 -1.82 0.44 1.12
C ALA A 283 -2.85 1.59 1.05
N PHE A 284 -3.49 1.94 2.18
CA PHE A 284 -4.59 2.91 2.23
C PHE A 284 -4.31 4.10 3.17
N PRO A 285 -3.23 4.89 2.92
CA PRO A 285 -2.85 6.00 3.80
C PRO A 285 -3.94 7.09 3.90
N ASP A 286 -4.71 7.29 2.83
CA ASP A 286 -5.78 8.29 2.75
C ASP A 286 -7.00 7.95 3.59
N ARG A 287 -7.23 6.65 3.80
CA ARG A 287 -8.35 6.15 4.61
C ARG A 287 -8.02 6.12 6.10
N PHE A 288 -6.80 5.73 6.46
CA PHE A 288 -6.49 5.32 7.83
C PHE A 288 -5.53 6.22 8.60
N GLU A 289 -4.56 6.87 7.97
CA GLU A 289 -3.57 7.61 8.76
C GLU A 289 -4.20 8.77 9.51
N LEU A 290 -3.65 9.13 10.67
CA LEU A 290 -4.17 10.14 11.59
C LEU A 290 -5.61 9.89 12.05
N ARG A 291 -6.19 8.71 11.79
CA ARG A 291 -7.47 8.29 12.38
C ARG A 291 -7.24 7.72 13.79
N PRO A 292 -8.17 7.94 14.73
CA PRO A 292 -8.12 7.29 16.04
C PRO A 292 -8.11 5.76 15.95
N LEU A 293 -7.48 5.05 16.88
CA LEU A 293 -7.57 3.57 16.91
C LEU A 293 -8.97 3.05 17.25
N ILE A 294 -9.83 3.91 17.77
CA ILE A 294 -11.27 3.64 17.94
C ILE A 294 -12.07 3.84 16.65
N ALA A 295 -11.40 4.11 15.52
CA ALA A 295 -12.05 4.29 14.23
C ALA A 295 -12.84 3.05 13.80
N THR A 296 -13.84 3.27 12.95
CA THR A 296 -14.84 2.31 12.47
C THR A 296 -14.28 1.30 11.46
N VAL A 297 -13.02 0.86 11.61
CA VAL A 297 -12.46 -0.21 10.78
C VAL A 297 -13.19 -1.49 11.13
N ARG A 298 -14.17 -1.85 10.30
CA ARG A 298 -15.04 -2.99 10.50
C ARG A 298 -14.64 -4.12 9.56
N ASP A 299 -14.69 -5.31 10.12
CA ASP A 299 -14.69 -6.53 9.35
C ASP A 299 -15.92 -6.54 8.44
N VAL A 300 -15.69 -6.69 7.14
CA VAL A 300 -16.76 -6.59 6.13
C VAL A 300 -17.76 -7.74 6.21
N VAL A 301 -17.40 -8.86 6.86
CA VAL A 301 -18.27 -10.03 7.05
C VAL A 301 -18.96 -9.99 8.41
N THR A 302 -18.22 -9.79 9.50
CA THR A 302 -18.77 -9.88 10.86
C THR A 302 -19.34 -8.55 11.36
N GLY A 303 -18.91 -7.42 10.80
CA GLY A 303 -19.24 -6.07 11.26
C GLY A 303 -18.51 -5.66 12.56
N GLU A 304 -17.70 -6.55 13.13
CA GLU A 304 -16.91 -6.28 14.34
C GLU A 304 -15.75 -5.34 14.03
N LEU A 305 -15.24 -4.66 15.07
CA LEU A 305 -14.08 -3.78 14.91
C LEU A 305 -12.80 -4.60 14.82
N ILE A 306 -11.98 -4.33 13.80
CA ILE A 306 -10.72 -5.05 13.55
C ILE A 306 -9.63 -4.61 14.53
N LEU A 307 -9.45 -3.30 14.73
CA LEU A 307 -8.32 -2.78 15.51
C LEU A 307 -8.26 -3.28 16.96
N PRO A 308 -9.37 -3.42 17.71
CA PRO A 308 -9.34 -4.01 19.04
C PRO A 308 -8.76 -5.44 19.04
N GLN A 309 -9.13 -6.26 18.06
CA GLN A 309 -8.65 -7.65 17.94
C GLN A 309 -7.16 -7.68 17.57
N VAL A 310 -6.72 -6.78 16.68
CA VAL A 310 -5.30 -6.61 16.33
C VAL A 310 -4.47 -6.18 17.55
N ILE A 311 -4.97 -5.22 18.34
CA ILE A 311 -4.30 -4.73 19.55
C ILE A 311 -4.23 -5.83 20.61
N GLU A 312 -5.30 -6.61 20.78
CA GLU A 312 -5.32 -7.76 21.68
C GLU A 312 -4.30 -8.82 21.25
N ALA A 313 -4.26 -9.18 19.97
CA ALA A 313 -3.29 -10.13 19.43
C ALA A 313 -1.84 -9.66 19.67
N ALA A 314 -1.55 -8.39 19.39
CA ALA A 314 -0.23 -7.80 19.60
C ALA A 314 0.22 -7.82 21.08
N LYS A 315 -0.73 -7.72 22.01
CA LYS A 315 -0.50 -7.70 23.47
C LYS A 315 -0.56 -9.07 24.13
N SER A 316 -1.00 -10.10 23.40
CA SER A 316 -1.22 -11.44 23.94
C SER A 316 0.05 -12.05 24.56
N ASN A 317 1.22 -11.71 24.02
CA ASN A 317 2.53 -12.09 24.53
C ASN A 317 3.64 -11.17 23.98
N PRO A 318 4.89 -11.22 24.52
CA PRO A 318 5.98 -10.33 24.10
C PRO A 318 6.45 -10.48 22.63
N GLU A 319 6.15 -11.61 22.00
CA GLU A 319 6.47 -11.84 20.59
C GLU A 319 5.39 -11.30 19.67
N GLY A 320 4.17 -11.03 20.16
CA GLY A 320 3.01 -10.65 19.36
C GLY A 320 2.10 -11.84 19.03
N GLY A 321 1.08 -11.62 18.21
CA GLY A 321 0.05 -12.63 17.96
C GLY A 321 -0.60 -12.53 16.59
N PHE A 322 -1.20 -13.64 16.19
CA PHE A 322 -1.98 -13.74 14.96
C PHE A 322 -3.44 -13.37 15.20
N VAL A 323 -4.07 -12.84 14.17
CA VAL A 323 -5.50 -12.53 14.12
C VAL A 323 -5.98 -12.71 12.68
N GLU A 324 -7.21 -13.17 12.50
CA GLU A 324 -7.84 -13.28 11.18
C GLU A 324 -9.02 -12.31 11.11
N TYR A 325 -9.14 -11.60 10.00
CA TYR A 325 -10.21 -10.63 9.77
C TYR A 325 -10.43 -10.41 8.27
N TYR A 326 -11.63 -10.02 7.85
CA TYR A 326 -11.93 -9.67 6.47
C TYR A 326 -11.70 -8.17 6.24
N PHE A 327 -10.87 -7.85 5.26
CA PHE A 327 -10.43 -6.49 4.97
C PHE A 327 -10.15 -6.32 3.48
N ASP A 328 -10.16 -5.10 2.96
CA ASP A 328 -10.00 -4.88 1.52
C ASP A 328 -8.61 -5.31 1.03
N ASP A 329 -8.57 -6.00 -0.11
CA ASP A 329 -7.33 -6.37 -0.79
C ASP A 329 -6.93 -5.26 -1.77
N PRO A 330 -5.79 -4.57 -1.58
CA PRO A 330 -5.38 -3.51 -2.50
C PRO A 330 -5.05 -4.01 -3.91
N THR A 331 -4.96 -5.33 -4.12
CA THR A 331 -4.76 -5.93 -5.45
C THR A 331 -6.08 -6.31 -6.14
N ASP A 332 -7.20 -6.16 -5.43
CA ASP A 332 -8.53 -6.50 -5.91
C ASP A 332 -9.40 -5.25 -5.95
N ASP A 333 -9.86 -4.88 -7.15
CA ASP A 333 -10.75 -3.73 -7.35
C ASP A 333 -12.19 -4.01 -6.88
N THR A 334 -12.46 -5.21 -6.34
CA THR A 334 -13.71 -5.49 -5.64
C THR A 334 -13.58 -5.03 -4.18
N ASP A 335 -14.47 -4.15 -3.72
CA ASP A 335 -14.51 -3.59 -2.34
C ASP A 335 -14.88 -4.66 -1.26
N SER A 336 -14.47 -5.91 -1.44
CA SER A 336 -14.79 -7.03 -0.56
C SER A 336 -13.74 -8.14 -0.66
N ALA A 337 -13.04 -8.45 0.44
CA ALA A 337 -12.24 -9.66 0.49
C ALA A 337 -13.11 -10.91 0.68
N ASP A 338 -12.97 -11.87 -0.23
CA ASP A 338 -13.66 -13.16 -0.20
C ASP A 338 -13.08 -14.15 0.83
N ILE A 339 -11.86 -13.89 1.32
CA ILE A 339 -11.14 -14.74 2.30
C ILE A 339 -10.56 -13.88 3.41
N PRO A 340 -10.43 -14.41 4.64
CA PRO A 340 -9.86 -13.67 5.74
C PRO A 340 -8.38 -13.38 5.48
N LYS A 341 -7.94 -12.18 5.85
CA LYS A 341 -6.54 -11.82 5.96
C LYS A 341 -5.95 -12.48 7.20
N VAL A 342 -4.87 -13.23 7.04
CA VAL A 342 -4.07 -13.72 8.16
C VAL A 342 -3.13 -12.60 8.57
N GLY A 343 -3.45 -11.93 9.67
CA GLY A 343 -2.68 -10.84 10.24
C GLY A 343 -1.73 -11.32 11.34
N TYR A 344 -0.61 -10.62 11.49
CA TYR A 344 0.28 -10.70 12.65
C TYR A 344 0.60 -9.30 13.11
N ALA A 345 0.56 -9.08 14.41
CA ALA A 345 0.90 -7.80 15.01
C ALA A 345 1.75 -8.01 16.26
N ARG A 346 2.68 -7.08 16.49
CA ARG A 346 3.58 -7.09 17.65
C ARG A 346 3.72 -5.69 18.21
N GLU A 347 3.74 -5.63 19.53
CA GLU A 347 4.01 -4.40 20.27
C GLU A 347 5.51 -4.13 20.40
N PHE A 348 5.89 -2.87 20.25
CA PHE A 348 7.24 -2.36 20.37
C PHE A 348 7.26 -1.14 21.30
N THR A 349 8.36 -1.00 22.03
CA THR A 349 8.71 0.21 22.74
C THR A 349 10.00 0.78 22.19
N GLY A 350 10.11 2.09 22.20
CA GLY A 350 11.28 2.79 21.67
C GLY A 350 11.29 4.24 22.11
N GLU A 351 12.14 5.02 21.46
CA GLU A 351 12.25 6.45 21.69
C GLU A 351 12.23 7.17 20.34
N LEU A 352 11.55 8.31 20.30
CA LEU A 352 11.61 9.27 19.20
C LEU A 352 12.48 10.43 19.64
N ILE A 353 13.60 10.61 18.95
CA ILE A 353 14.51 11.72 19.20
C ILE A 353 14.12 12.89 18.29
N LEU A 354 13.78 14.03 18.90
CA LEU A 354 13.32 15.25 18.23
C LEU A 354 14.20 16.43 18.68
N GLY A 355 15.35 16.58 18.05
CA GLY A 355 16.37 17.52 18.51
C GLY A 355 16.85 17.14 19.91
N GLU A 356 16.67 18.02 20.89
CA GLU A 356 17.06 17.78 22.29
C GLU A 356 15.99 17.02 23.11
N ARG A 357 14.80 16.80 22.53
CA ARG A 357 13.68 16.15 23.22
C ARG A 357 13.63 14.66 22.89
N VAL A 358 13.49 13.83 23.92
CA VAL A 358 13.24 12.39 23.78
C VAL A 358 11.79 12.11 24.15
N VAL A 359 11.05 11.48 23.25
CA VAL A 359 9.64 11.10 23.47
C VAL A 359 9.56 9.57 23.49
N PRO A 360 9.06 8.95 24.58
CA PRO A 360 8.86 7.51 24.58
C PRO A 360 7.82 7.13 23.52
N LEU A 361 8.13 6.11 22.73
CA LEU A 361 7.24 5.53 21.75
C LEU A 361 6.71 4.19 22.25
N HIS A 362 5.41 4.01 22.12
CA HIS A 362 4.72 2.75 22.36
C HIS A 362 3.81 2.48 21.18
N PHE A 363 4.15 1.50 20.36
CA PHE A 363 3.51 1.30 19.06
C PHE A 363 3.35 -0.18 18.72
N ILE A 364 2.43 -0.47 17.81
CA ILE A 364 2.26 -1.79 17.21
C ILE A 364 2.65 -1.67 15.74
N ILE A 365 3.42 -2.63 15.25
CA ILE A 365 3.54 -2.90 13.82
C ILE A 365 2.78 -4.18 13.52
N GLY A 366 2.02 -4.16 12.42
CA GLY A 366 1.43 -5.37 11.88
C GLY A 366 1.43 -5.40 10.37
N SER A 367 1.19 -6.59 9.85
CA SER A 367 1.03 -6.91 8.44
C SER A 367 0.07 -8.09 8.32
N GLY A 368 -0.27 -8.46 7.10
CA GLY A 368 -0.95 -9.72 6.84
C GLY A 368 -0.90 -10.10 5.37
N PHE A 369 -1.28 -11.33 5.09
CA PHE A 369 -1.45 -11.85 3.73
C PHE A 369 -2.82 -12.51 3.65
N TYR A 370 -3.40 -12.57 2.45
CA TYR A 370 -4.59 -13.39 2.22
C TYR A 370 -4.13 -14.82 2.04
N GLY A 371 -4.74 -15.75 2.78
CA GLY A 371 -4.43 -17.19 2.77
C GLY A 371 -4.81 -17.88 1.46
N ARG A 372 -4.51 -17.28 0.31
CA ARG A 372 -4.45 -18.00 -0.96
C ARG A 372 -3.34 -19.04 -0.77
N ALA A 373 -3.62 -20.30 -1.08
CA ALA A 373 -2.53 -21.16 -1.56
C ALA A 373 -1.82 -20.32 -2.63
N PRO A 374 -0.48 -20.17 -2.58
CA PRO A 374 0.22 -19.41 -3.59
C PRO A 374 -0.34 -19.90 -4.91
N GLU A 375 -0.90 -18.97 -5.68
CA GLU A 375 -1.28 -19.30 -7.03
C GLU A 375 0.02 -19.84 -7.62
N VAL A 376 0.11 -21.16 -7.80
CA VAL A 376 1.21 -21.72 -8.55
C VAL A 376 0.89 -21.30 -9.96
N VAL A 377 1.25 -20.05 -10.26
CA VAL A 377 1.58 -19.65 -11.61
C VAL A 377 2.74 -20.56 -11.95
N VAL A 378 2.43 -21.76 -12.45
CA VAL A 378 3.41 -22.56 -13.17
C VAL A 378 3.83 -21.63 -14.29
N PRO A 379 5.05 -21.07 -14.27
CA PRO A 379 5.45 -20.18 -15.34
C PRO A 379 5.42 -21.04 -16.61
N THR A 380 4.54 -20.72 -17.54
CA THR A 380 4.65 -21.27 -18.90
C THR A 380 5.92 -20.67 -19.48
N GLU A 381 7.02 -21.44 -19.41
CA GLU A 381 8.42 -21.05 -19.65
C GLU A 381 8.66 -19.90 -20.65
N PRO A 382 9.22 -18.76 -20.17
CA PRO A 382 10.23 -18.05 -20.92
C PRO A 382 11.58 -18.16 -20.19
N HIS A 383 12.57 -18.77 -20.84
CA HIS A 383 13.91 -18.95 -20.27
C HIS A 383 14.92 -18.04 -20.95
N THR A 384 15.83 -17.46 -20.18
CA THR A 384 17.07 -16.87 -20.70
C THR A 384 18.24 -17.62 -20.08
N VAL A 385 19.13 -18.13 -20.92
CA VAL A 385 20.38 -18.77 -20.45
C VAL A 385 21.52 -17.80 -20.71
N VAL A 386 22.27 -17.47 -19.67
CA VAL A 386 23.46 -16.63 -19.77
C VAL A 386 24.68 -17.49 -19.47
N ASP A 387 25.52 -17.70 -20.48
CA ASP A 387 26.89 -18.18 -20.27
C ASP A 387 27.79 -16.96 -20.20
N ALA A 388 28.61 -16.84 -19.17
CA ALA A 388 29.57 -15.74 -19.06
C ALA A 388 30.96 -16.27 -18.73
N THR A 389 31.98 -15.64 -19.32
CA THR A 389 33.38 -15.83 -18.92
C THR A 389 33.90 -14.54 -18.31
N VAL A 390 34.25 -14.59 -17.03
CA VAL A 390 34.88 -13.50 -16.29
C VAL A 390 36.38 -13.51 -16.55
N MET A 391 36.92 -12.40 -17.04
CA MET A 391 38.32 -12.22 -17.40
C MET A 391 39.01 -11.24 -16.44
N GLY A 392 40.18 -11.64 -15.96
CA GLY A 392 40.99 -10.87 -15.01
C GLY A 392 41.88 -11.80 -14.19
N ASP A 393 42.60 -11.22 -13.22
CA ASP A 393 43.36 -11.99 -12.26
C ASP A 393 42.42 -12.54 -11.16
N ALA A 394 42.72 -13.76 -10.67
CA ALA A 394 41.99 -14.40 -9.57
C ALA A 394 40.47 -14.54 -9.80
N VAL A 395 40.07 -15.01 -10.98
CA VAL A 395 38.65 -15.14 -11.37
C VAL A 395 37.97 -16.42 -10.88
N ALA A 396 38.68 -17.35 -10.23
CA ALA A 396 38.11 -18.61 -9.77
C ALA A 396 37.34 -18.43 -8.44
N GLY A 397 36.14 -18.99 -8.35
CA GLY A 397 35.34 -18.97 -7.11
C GLY A 397 34.69 -17.62 -6.79
N LEU A 398 34.58 -16.71 -7.77
CA LEU A 398 33.85 -15.47 -7.61
C LEU A 398 32.34 -15.74 -7.73
N THR A 399 31.55 -15.17 -6.82
CA THR A 399 30.09 -15.14 -6.95
C THR A 399 29.72 -13.99 -7.85
N VAL A 400 29.06 -14.27 -8.97
CA VAL A 400 28.55 -13.25 -9.90
C VAL A 400 27.04 -13.16 -9.74
N GLU A 401 26.57 -12.00 -9.29
CA GLU A 401 25.18 -11.67 -9.01
C GLU A 401 24.61 -10.87 -10.18
N PHE A 402 23.48 -11.29 -10.75
CA PHE A 402 22.72 -10.58 -11.78
C PHE A 402 21.42 -10.03 -11.20
N ALA A 403 21.07 -8.81 -11.60
CA ALA A 403 19.85 -8.12 -11.19
C ALA A 403 19.23 -7.35 -12.36
N ARG A 404 17.90 -7.23 -12.39
CA ARG A 404 17.24 -6.41 -13.41
C ARG A 404 17.54 -4.95 -13.12
N SER A 405 17.99 -4.23 -14.13
CA SER A 405 18.18 -2.79 -14.08
C SER A 405 16.86 -2.12 -14.45
N ILE A 406 16.14 -1.64 -13.43
CA ILE A 406 14.94 -0.83 -13.59
C ILE A 406 15.38 0.63 -13.38
N ALA A 407 14.99 1.53 -14.28
CA ALA A 407 15.35 2.92 -14.18
C ALA A 407 14.88 3.49 -12.83
N GLY A 408 15.80 4.07 -12.06
CA GLY A 408 15.49 4.69 -10.76
C GLY A 408 15.39 3.74 -9.58
N GLN A 409 15.61 2.43 -9.74
CA GLN A 409 15.59 1.44 -8.65
C GLN A 409 16.97 0.79 -8.44
N GLN A 410 17.32 0.54 -7.17
CA GLN A 410 18.49 -0.28 -6.83
C GLN A 410 18.27 -1.71 -7.37
N PRO A 411 19.30 -2.37 -7.93
CA PRO A 411 19.12 -3.70 -8.49
C PRO A 411 18.82 -4.73 -7.40
N ASP A 412 17.73 -5.49 -7.57
CA ASP A 412 17.39 -6.65 -6.73
C ASP A 412 18.05 -7.91 -7.29
N TYR A 413 19.07 -8.41 -6.59
CA TYR A 413 19.91 -9.52 -7.05
C TYR A 413 19.26 -10.87 -6.72
N ALA A 414 18.44 -11.37 -7.65
CA ALA A 414 17.74 -12.65 -7.49
C ALA A 414 18.48 -13.85 -8.12
N TYR A 415 19.55 -13.62 -8.89
CA TYR A 415 20.22 -14.69 -9.64
C TYR A 415 21.73 -14.60 -9.47
N ASN A 416 22.38 -15.71 -9.09
CA ASN A 416 23.83 -15.74 -9.00
C ASN A 416 24.40 -17.08 -9.46
N ALA A 417 25.67 -17.05 -9.84
CA ALA A 417 26.45 -18.23 -10.17
C ALA A 417 27.91 -18.04 -9.74
N VAL A 418 28.58 -19.13 -9.40
CA VAL A 418 29.98 -19.12 -9.00
C VAL A 418 30.85 -19.46 -10.21
N THR A 419 31.92 -18.71 -10.43
CA THR A 419 32.86 -18.97 -11.51
C THR A 419 33.70 -20.22 -11.27
N ASP A 420 33.93 -21.00 -12.32
CA ASP A 420 34.86 -22.12 -12.31
C ASP A 420 36.33 -21.67 -12.33
N ALA A 421 37.26 -22.65 -12.42
CA ALA A 421 38.70 -22.39 -12.44
C ALA A 421 39.17 -21.52 -13.63
N ASN A 422 38.37 -21.42 -14.70
CA ASN A 422 38.63 -20.62 -15.88
C ASN A 422 37.82 -19.31 -15.91
N GLY A 423 37.15 -18.96 -14.80
CA GLY A 423 36.28 -17.78 -14.73
C GLY A 423 34.92 -17.96 -15.40
N SER A 424 34.55 -19.17 -15.83
CA SER A 424 33.31 -19.42 -16.57
C SER A 424 32.14 -19.73 -15.65
N LEU A 425 30.94 -19.30 -16.04
CA LEU A 425 29.68 -19.58 -15.36
C LEU A 425 28.54 -19.75 -16.37
N SER A 426 27.49 -20.45 -15.94
CA SER A 426 26.22 -20.54 -16.66
C SER A 426 25.09 -20.34 -15.67
N LEU A 427 24.13 -19.49 -16.03
CA LEU A 427 22.98 -19.14 -15.21
C LEU A 427 21.71 -19.17 -16.05
N THR A 428 20.65 -19.79 -15.52
CA THR A 428 19.31 -19.72 -16.11
C THR A 428 18.50 -18.69 -15.35
N ILE A 429 17.97 -17.70 -16.05
CA ILE A 429 17.15 -16.62 -15.50
C ILE A 429 15.70 -16.85 -15.95
N SER A 430 14.80 -16.94 -14.98
CA SER A 430 13.36 -17.14 -15.15
C SER A 430 12.61 -16.12 -14.28
N SER A 431 11.57 -15.47 -14.83
CA SER A 431 10.76 -14.46 -14.11
C SER A 431 9.30 -14.50 -14.58
N ALA A 432 8.35 -14.28 -13.66
CA ALA A 432 6.92 -14.20 -13.94
C ALA A 432 6.55 -13.00 -14.84
N ASP A 433 7.30 -11.89 -14.73
CA ASP A 433 7.07 -10.64 -15.49
C ASP A 433 7.88 -10.57 -16.81
N GLY A 434 8.64 -11.62 -17.11
CA GLY A 434 9.48 -11.74 -18.30
C GLY A 434 10.93 -11.24 -18.15
N VAL A 435 11.85 -11.84 -18.92
CA VAL A 435 13.33 -11.68 -18.78
C VAL A 435 13.96 -10.67 -19.77
N SER A 436 13.14 -9.88 -20.48
CA SER A 436 13.64 -8.91 -21.45
C SER A 436 13.92 -7.57 -20.76
N GLY A 437 15.12 -7.02 -20.98
CA GLY A 437 15.51 -5.71 -20.46
C GLY A 437 17.02 -5.58 -20.22
N TYR A 438 17.38 -4.48 -19.56
CA TYR A 438 18.76 -4.26 -19.13
C TYR A 438 18.97 -4.81 -17.73
N TYR A 439 20.13 -5.40 -17.50
CA TYR A 439 20.53 -6.02 -16.24
C TYR A 439 21.85 -5.42 -15.76
N THR A 440 22.09 -5.48 -14.46
CA THR A 440 23.41 -5.26 -13.86
C THR A 440 23.99 -6.58 -13.42
N ALA A 441 25.31 -6.65 -13.36
CA ALA A 441 26.00 -7.77 -12.72
C ALA A 441 27.12 -7.28 -11.81
N ARG A 442 27.41 -8.05 -10.75
CA ARG A 442 28.45 -7.74 -9.76
C ARG A 442 29.20 -9.02 -9.40
N ALA A 443 30.53 -8.99 -9.42
CA ALA A 443 31.37 -10.11 -9.00
C ALA A 443 31.95 -9.85 -7.60
N ARG A 444 31.79 -10.83 -6.71
CA ARG A 444 32.28 -10.78 -5.32
C ARG A 444 33.28 -11.90 -5.02
N ASN A 445 34.30 -11.57 -4.24
CA ASN A 445 35.24 -12.56 -3.70
C ASN A 445 34.67 -13.25 -2.44
N ALA A 446 35.42 -14.21 -1.88
CA ALA A 446 35.02 -14.96 -0.68
C ALA A 446 34.83 -14.08 0.57
N ASP A 447 35.49 -12.92 0.62
CA ASP A 447 35.36 -11.95 1.71
C ASP A 447 34.16 -10.99 1.50
N GLY A 448 33.40 -11.17 0.42
CA GLY A 448 32.22 -10.35 0.07
C GLY A 448 32.55 -9.03 -0.62
N GLU A 449 33.83 -8.74 -0.86
CA GLU A 449 34.29 -7.54 -1.55
C GLU A 449 33.99 -7.62 -3.04
N THR A 450 33.75 -6.46 -3.65
CA THR A 450 33.40 -6.37 -5.07
C THR A 450 34.63 -6.14 -5.91
N VAL A 451 34.87 -7.08 -6.82
CA VAL A 451 36.05 -7.10 -7.66
C VAL A 451 35.72 -6.84 -9.13
N GLY A 452 34.44 -6.78 -9.48
CA GLY A 452 33.96 -6.39 -10.83
C GLY A 452 32.49 -5.98 -10.82
N GLN A 453 32.12 -5.05 -11.71
CA GLN A 453 30.75 -4.56 -11.83
C GLN A 453 30.43 -4.16 -13.27
N TRP A 454 29.24 -4.50 -13.75
CA TRP A 454 28.77 -4.26 -15.10
C TRP A 454 27.34 -3.73 -15.10
N HIS A 455 27.08 -2.81 -16.03
CA HIS A 455 25.79 -2.13 -16.14
C HIS A 455 25.25 -2.31 -17.56
N SER A 456 23.93 -2.22 -17.69
CA SER A 456 23.24 -2.22 -18.99
C SER A 456 23.48 -3.47 -19.83
N ILE A 457 23.49 -4.66 -19.20
CA ILE A 457 23.58 -5.97 -19.86
C ILE A 457 22.24 -6.26 -20.54
N PRO A 458 22.16 -6.33 -21.89
CA PRO A 458 20.89 -6.50 -22.58
C PRO A 458 20.48 -7.98 -22.64
N LEU A 459 19.54 -8.40 -21.79
CA LEU A 459 18.98 -9.75 -21.82
C LEU A 459 17.63 -9.77 -22.56
N ASN A 460 17.39 -10.81 -23.36
CA ASN A 460 16.11 -11.01 -24.04
C ASN A 460 15.59 -12.41 -23.74
N GLN A 461 14.27 -12.52 -23.62
CA GLN A 461 13.56 -13.78 -23.45
C GLN A 461 13.87 -14.80 -24.56
N ASN A 462 13.85 -16.08 -24.20
CA ASN A 462 14.02 -17.23 -25.10
C ASN A 462 15.34 -17.22 -25.87
N GLN A 463 16.39 -16.65 -25.27
CA GLN A 463 17.73 -16.62 -25.84
C GLN A 463 18.75 -17.23 -24.88
N ARG A 464 19.74 -17.88 -25.49
CA ARG A 464 21.03 -18.17 -24.89
C ARG A 464 21.99 -17.06 -25.30
N GLN A 465 22.55 -16.34 -24.32
CA GLN A 465 23.53 -15.30 -24.56
C GLN A 465 24.88 -15.70 -23.98
N VAL A 466 25.93 -15.47 -24.75
CA VAL A 466 27.32 -15.71 -24.33
C VAL A 466 27.99 -14.36 -24.12
N LEU A 467 28.48 -14.10 -22.90
CA LEU A 467 29.07 -12.84 -22.47
C LEU A 467 30.54 -13.02 -22.10
N GLU A 468 31.35 -12.02 -22.43
CA GLU A 468 32.71 -11.82 -21.93
C GLU A 468 32.68 -10.63 -20.97
N LEU A 469 33.04 -10.85 -19.70
CA LEU A 469 32.98 -9.86 -18.62
C LEU A 469 34.39 -9.61 -18.08
N THR A 470 34.98 -8.44 -18.33
CA THR A 470 36.29 -8.06 -17.78
C THR A 470 36.10 -7.39 -16.43
N LEU A 471 36.87 -7.79 -15.40
CA LEU A 471 36.76 -7.23 -14.03
C LEU A 471 36.89 -5.70 -13.97
N SER A 472 37.58 -5.08 -14.93
CA SER A 472 37.67 -3.62 -15.08
C SER A 472 36.37 -2.95 -15.57
N GLY A 473 35.25 -3.68 -15.63
CA GLY A 473 33.94 -3.19 -16.07
C GLY A 473 33.66 -3.31 -17.58
N GLY A 474 34.55 -3.96 -18.34
CA GLY A 474 34.33 -4.24 -19.76
C GLY A 474 33.32 -5.37 -19.97
N MET A 475 32.37 -5.21 -20.89
CA MET A 475 31.42 -6.24 -21.28
C MET A 475 31.40 -6.38 -22.81
N LYS A 476 31.37 -7.62 -23.30
CA LYS A 476 31.15 -7.93 -24.70
C LYS A 476 30.14 -9.08 -24.85
N VAL A 477 29.11 -8.86 -25.66
CA VAL A 477 28.21 -9.93 -26.10
C VAL A 477 28.90 -10.70 -27.22
N VAL A 478 29.27 -11.95 -26.96
CA VAL A 478 30.01 -12.81 -27.90
C VAL A 478 29.05 -13.45 -28.90
N SER A 479 27.92 -13.97 -28.42
CA SER A 479 26.89 -14.54 -29.29
C SER A 479 25.51 -14.54 -28.63
N VAL A 480 24.48 -14.60 -29.46
CA VAL A 480 23.08 -14.73 -29.08
C VAL A 480 22.46 -15.82 -29.94
N ALA A 481 21.84 -16.82 -29.32
CA ALA A 481 21.16 -17.92 -30.00
C ALA A 481 19.74 -18.09 -29.45
N PRO A 482 18.73 -18.39 -30.27
CA PRO A 482 17.41 -18.75 -29.76
C PRO A 482 17.48 -20.06 -28.97
N LEU A 483 16.76 -20.14 -27.85
CA LEU A 483 16.51 -21.41 -27.18
C LEU A 483 15.47 -22.17 -28.00
N THR A 484 15.89 -23.24 -28.68
CA THR A 484 14.95 -24.16 -29.32
C THR A 484 14.05 -24.78 -28.26
N ALA A 485 12.74 -24.51 -28.33
CA ALA A 485 11.76 -25.16 -27.48
C ALA A 485 11.93 -26.68 -27.58
N SER A 486 12.36 -27.31 -26.48
CA SER A 486 12.26 -28.75 -26.33
C SER A 486 10.78 -29.09 -26.50
N LYS A 487 10.45 -30.01 -27.41
CA LYS A 487 9.10 -30.59 -27.47
C LYS A 487 8.68 -30.97 -26.05
N PRO A 488 7.44 -30.71 -25.62
CA PRO A 488 7.00 -31.07 -24.27
C PRO A 488 7.21 -32.57 -24.07
N VAL A 489 8.19 -32.89 -23.23
CA VAL A 489 8.43 -34.25 -22.76
C VAL A 489 7.47 -34.43 -21.59
N VAL A 490 6.44 -35.23 -21.80
CA VAL A 490 5.58 -35.69 -20.70
C VAL A 490 6.42 -36.62 -19.84
N VAL A 491 6.92 -36.13 -18.71
CA VAL A 491 7.51 -36.97 -17.68
C VAL A 491 6.43 -37.21 -16.62
N SER A 492 5.89 -38.43 -16.63
CA SER A 492 5.04 -38.98 -15.58
C SER A 492 5.93 -39.64 -14.51
N GLU A 493 5.96 -39.11 -13.29
CA GLU A 493 5.83 -39.81 -11.98
C GLU A 493 6.13 -38.87 -10.78
N PRO A 494 5.62 -39.17 -9.56
CA PRO A 494 4.79 -38.23 -8.81
C PRO A 494 5.47 -37.61 -7.58
N LEU A 495 5.04 -36.40 -7.23
CA LEU A 495 5.06 -35.92 -5.85
C LEU A 495 3.61 -35.79 -5.38
N ALA A 496 3.28 -36.59 -4.36
CA ALA A 496 1.95 -36.63 -3.77
C ALA A 496 1.66 -35.32 -3.02
N VAL A 497 0.71 -34.56 -3.53
CA VAL A 497 -0.11 -33.66 -2.71
C VAL A 497 -1.55 -34.04 -3.00
N SER A 498 -2.25 -34.47 -1.95
CA SER A 498 -3.65 -34.86 -2.00
C SER A 498 -4.51 -33.61 -2.15
N GLU A 499 -4.88 -33.24 -3.37
CA GLU A 499 -6.12 -32.50 -3.61
C GLU A 499 -7.28 -33.49 -3.71
N THR A 500 -8.22 -33.40 -2.77
CA THR A 500 -9.43 -34.21 -2.76
C THR A 500 -10.27 -33.92 -4.01
N VAL A 501 -10.35 -34.90 -4.91
CA VAL A 501 -11.26 -34.87 -6.07
C VAL A 501 -12.70 -34.72 -5.55
N PRO A 502 -13.50 -33.76 -6.06
CA PRO A 502 -14.90 -33.62 -5.65
C PRO A 502 -15.68 -34.91 -5.86
N GLU A 503 -16.44 -35.35 -4.86
CA GLU A 503 -17.22 -36.61 -4.96
C GLU A 503 -18.38 -36.49 -5.98
N VAL A 504 -18.85 -35.27 -6.24
CA VAL A 504 -20.03 -35.01 -7.08
C VAL A 504 -19.75 -33.90 -8.11
N SER A 505 -20.11 -34.15 -9.36
CA SER A 505 -20.10 -33.14 -10.42
C SER A 505 -21.32 -32.21 -10.28
N GLY A 506 -21.13 -30.89 -10.37
CA GLY A 506 -22.27 -29.96 -10.31
C GLY A 506 -21.89 -28.49 -10.43
N LEU A 507 -22.90 -27.67 -10.70
CA LEU A 507 -22.85 -26.21 -10.80
C LEU A 507 -23.20 -25.60 -9.44
N ALA A 508 -22.28 -24.86 -8.86
CA ALA A 508 -22.44 -24.17 -7.58
C ALA A 508 -23.03 -22.77 -7.79
N PRO A 509 -23.69 -22.20 -6.77
CA PRO A 509 -24.28 -20.87 -6.87
C PRO A 509 -23.27 -19.81 -7.35
N ASN A 510 -23.59 -19.11 -8.44
CA ASN A 510 -22.85 -17.93 -8.87
C ASN A 510 -22.83 -16.83 -7.78
N PHE A 511 -21.69 -16.16 -7.63
CA PHE A 511 -21.54 -15.05 -6.70
C PHE A 511 -20.75 -13.89 -7.36
N PRO A 512 -21.20 -12.64 -7.23
CA PRO A 512 -22.44 -12.23 -6.57
C PRO A 512 -23.71 -12.60 -7.37
N ASN A 513 -24.85 -12.75 -6.70
CA ASN A 513 -26.19 -12.90 -7.30
C ASN A 513 -27.25 -12.29 -6.36
N PRO A 514 -27.78 -11.08 -6.64
CA PRO A 514 -27.60 -10.30 -7.87
C PRO A 514 -26.18 -9.73 -8.05
N PHE A 515 -25.76 -9.48 -9.29
CA PHE A 515 -24.46 -8.88 -9.63
C PHE A 515 -24.60 -7.65 -10.54
N ASN A 516 -23.63 -6.72 -10.51
CA ASN A 516 -23.70 -5.43 -11.21
C ASN A 516 -22.70 -5.21 -12.36
N SER A 517 -21.68 -6.05 -12.48
CA SER A 517 -20.62 -5.90 -13.48
C SER A 517 -20.02 -7.23 -13.95
N ALA A 518 -19.93 -8.22 -13.06
CA ALA A 518 -19.56 -9.59 -13.39
C ALA A 518 -20.03 -10.55 -12.30
N THR A 519 -20.05 -11.84 -12.60
CA THR A 519 -20.29 -12.90 -11.61
C THR A 519 -19.36 -14.08 -11.86
N LEU A 520 -18.96 -14.77 -10.79
CA LEU A 520 -18.20 -16.02 -10.88
C LEU A 520 -19.16 -17.20 -10.95
N ILE A 521 -18.94 -18.08 -11.91
CA ILE A 521 -19.68 -19.33 -12.09
C ILE A 521 -18.73 -20.48 -11.75
N THR A 522 -19.03 -21.18 -10.66
CA THR A 522 -18.22 -22.27 -10.13
C THR A 522 -18.86 -23.61 -10.46
N TYR A 523 -18.09 -24.59 -10.92
CA TYR A 523 -18.56 -25.96 -11.09
C TYR A 523 -17.49 -26.99 -10.73
N HIS A 524 -17.95 -28.19 -10.40
CA HIS A 524 -17.13 -29.32 -10.00
C HIS A 524 -17.31 -30.48 -10.98
N LEU A 525 -16.24 -31.24 -11.21
CA LEU A 525 -16.24 -32.48 -11.97
C LEU A 525 -15.65 -33.58 -11.09
N SER A 526 -16.44 -34.60 -10.81
CA SER A 526 -16.02 -35.80 -10.10
C SER A 526 -15.30 -36.82 -11.00
N SER A 527 -15.37 -36.63 -12.31
CA SER A 527 -14.68 -37.44 -13.31
C SER A 527 -14.29 -36.59 -14.53
N PRO A 528 -13.15 -36.87 -15.17
CA PRO A 528 -12.73 -36.14 -16.37
C PRO A 528 -13.70 -36.36 -17.55
N GLY A 529 -13.82 -35.39 -18.44
CA GLY A 529 -14.56 -35.53 -19.70
C GLY A 529 -14.95 -34.20 -20.35
N PRO A 530 -15.72 -34.24 -21.46
CA PRO A 530 -16.19 -33.05 -22.15
C PRO A 530 -17.13 -32.21 -21.27
N VAL A 531 -16.84 -30.91 -21.19
CA VAL A 531 -17.64 -29.92 -20.46
C VAL A 531 -18.03 -28.77 -21.37
N GLN A 532 -19.30 -28.36 -21.25
CA GLN A 532 -19.81 -27.19 -21.92
C GLN A 532 -20.60 -26.30 -20.95
N LEU A 533 -20.19 -25.04 -20.80
CA LEU A 533 -20.87 -24.02 -20.00
C LEU A 533 -21.36 -22.90 -20.91
N VAL A 534 -22.67 -22.73 -21.01
CA VAL A 534 -23.30 -21.74 -21.90
C VAL A 534 -24.28 -20.89 -21.11
N ILE A 535 -24.26 -19.57 -21.38
CA ILE A 535 -25.22 -18.62 -20.85
C ILE A 535 -26.37 -18.42 -21.84
N TYR A 536 -27.60 -18.49 -21.35
CA TYR A 536 -28.82 -18.29 -22.11
C TYR A 536 -29.61 -17.08 -21.61
N ASN A 537 -30.35 -16.42 -22.50
CA ASN A 537 -31.37 -15.46 -22.11
C ASN A 537 -32.68 -16.17 -21.70
N VAL A 538 -33.67 -15.41 -21.22
CA VAL A 538 -34.99 -15.96 -20.81
C VAL A 538 -35.79 -16.60 -21.96
N LEU A 539 -35.43 -16.33 -23.22
CA LEU A 539 -36.04 -16.96 -24.40
C LEU A 539 -35.37 -18.30 -24.77
N GLY A 540 -34.35 -18.73 -24.01
CA GLY A 540 -33.60 -19.96 -24.29
C GLY A 540 -32.60 -19.84 -25.44
N GLN A 541 -32.25 -18.61 -25.86
CA GLN A 541 -31.22 -18.39 -26.88
C GLN A 541 -29.84 -18.32 -26.22
N PRO A 542 -28.81 -18.99 -26.77
CA PRO A 542 -27.45 -18.91 -26.26
C PRO A 542 -26.89 -17.50 -26.50
N VAL A 543 -26.35 -16.91 -25.46
CA VAL A 543 -25.82 -15.55 -25.43
C VAL A 543 -24.29 -15.57 -25.47
N ARG A 544 -23.67 -16.50 -24.74
CA ARG A 544 -22.22 -16.71 -24.73
C ARG A 544 -21.85 -18.12 -24.29
N THR A 545 -20.89 -18.74 -24.99
CA THR A 545 -20.25 -19.99 -24.55
C THR A 545 -19.00 -19.64 -23.75
N LEU A 546 -18.91 -20.12 -22.52
CA LEU A 546 -17.80 -19.86 -21.61
C LEU A 546 -16.78 -21.01 -21.59
N VAL A 547 -17.24 -22.25 -21.81
CA VAL A 547 -16.40 -23.46 -21.89
C VAL A 547 -16.95 -24.37 -22.96
N ASP A 548 -16.05 -24.97 -23.75
CA ASP A 548 -16.36 -26.05 -24.70
C ASP A 548 -15.11 -26.92 -24.92
N GLN A 549 -14.71 -27.69 -23.91
CA GLN A 549 -13.49 -28.51 -23.95
C GLN A 549 -13.54 -29.70 -22.98
N SER A 550 -12.63 -30.67 -23.15
CA SER A 550 -12.43 -31.75 -22.17
C SER A 550 -11.61 -31.26 -20.98
N GLN A 551 -12.08 -31.53 -19.77
CA GLN A 551 -11.43 -31.14 -18.51
C GLN A 551 -11.20 -32.34 -17.61
N ALA A 552 -10.20 -32.25 -16.73
CA ALA A 552 -9.92 -33.28 -15.73
C ALA A 552 -11.00 -33.29 -14.63
N ALA A 553 -10.97 -34.26 -13.70
CA ALA A 553 -11.76 -34.11 -12.48
C ALA A 553 -11.16 -32.98 -11.63
N GLY A 554 -12.01 -32.14 -11.03
CA GLY A 554 -11.55 -30.95 -10.30
C GLY A 554 -12.63 -29.88 -10.14
N SER A 555 -12.25 -28.77 -9.50
CA SER A 555 -13.09 -27.59 -9.33
C SER A 555 -12.66 -26.49 -10.29
N TYR A 556 -13.62 -25.82 -10.91
CA TYR A 556 -13.40 -24.80 -11.94
C TYR A 556 -14.19 -23.53 -11.61
N GLN A 557 -13.60 -22.37 -11.87
CA GLN A 557 -14.25 -21.07 -11.70
C GLN A 557 -14.10 -20.25 -12.97
N ILE A 558 -15.18 -19.61 -13.40
CA ILE A 558 -15.21 -18.80 -14.62
C ILE A 558 -15.95 -17.51 -14.38
N ARG A 559 -15.29 -16.39 -14.66
CA ARG A 559 -15.89 -15.06 -14.61
C ARG A 559 -16.73 -14.81 -15.87
N TRP A 560 -17.97 -14.36 -15.68
CA TRP A 560 -18.79 -13.82 -16.75
C TRP A 560 -19.01 -12.32 -16.53
N ASP A 561 -18.56 -11.52 -17.49
CA ASP A 561 -18.53 -10.04 -17.54
C ASP A 561 -19.78 -9.41 -18.17
N VAL A 562 -20.85 -10.20 -18.32
CA VAL A 562 -22.14 -9.76 -18.90
C VAL A 562 -22.06 -9.27 -20.35
N LEU A 563 -21.04 -9.71 -21.09
CA LEU A 563 -20.96 -9.50 -22.55
C LEU A 563 -21.51 -10.71 -23.31
N ASP A 564 -22.15 -10.45 -24.45
CA ASP A 564 -22.52 -11.47 -25.43
C ASP A 564 -21.30 -12.03 -26.18
N GLN A 565 -21.49 -13.04 -27.02
CA GLN A 565 -20.42 -13.66 -27.82
C GLN A 565 -19.66 -12.67 -28.73
N ARG A 566 -20.22 -11.49 -29.01
CA ARG A 566 -19.63 -10.43 -29.85
C ARG A 566 -18.98 -9.32 -29.00
N GLY A 567 -18.93 -9.48 -27.68
CA GLY A 567 -18.37 -8.49 -26.76
C GLY A 567 -19.31 -7.31 -26.46
N VAL A 568 -20.60 -7.42 -26.79
CA VAL A 568 -21.59 -6.35 -26.55
C VAL A 568 -22.24 -6.55 -25.18
N SER A 569 -22.33 -5.48 -24.39
CA SER A 569 -22.99 -5.51 -23.07
C SER A 569 -24.47 -5.89 -23.18
N LEU A 570 -24.89 -6.74 -22.27
CA LEU A 570 -26.27 -7.22 -22.20
C LEU A 570 -27.14 -6.34 -21.29
N SER A 571 -28.46 -6.44 -21.44
CA SER A 571 -29.42 -5.70 -20.62
C SER A 571 -29.55 -6.30 -19.22
N THR A 572 -29.82 -5.47 -18.22
CA THR A 572 -30.30 -5.87 -16.88
C THR A 572 -31.41 -6.91 -16.99
N GLY A 573 -31.34 -8.00 -16.22
CA GLY A 573 -32.34 -9.05 -16.31
C GLY A 573 -31.86 -10.43 -15.83
N ILE A 574 -32.70 -11.42 -16.09
CA ILE A 574 -32.44 -12.81 -15.71
C ILE A 574 -31.73 -13.52 -16.86
N TYR A 575 -30.67 -14.24 -16.53
CA TYR A 575 -29.96 -15.16 -17.42
C TYR A 575 -29.90 -16.56 -16.82
N ILE A 576 -29.59 -17.54 -17.64
CA ILE A 576 -29.51 -18.94 -17.22
C ILE A 576 -28.14 -19.49 -17.63
N ALA A 577 -27.30 -19.84 -16.66
CA ALA A 577 -26.12 -20.66 -16.91
C ALA A 577 -26.55 -22.12 -17.05
N ARG A 578 -26.06 -22.82 -18.07
CA ARG A 578 -26.28 -24.25 -18.27
C ARG A 578 -24.93 -24.94 -18.42
N LEU A 579 -24.62 -25.82 -17.47
CA LEU A 579 -23.47 -26.70 -17.48
C LEU A 579 -23.88 -28.07 -18.02
N SER A 580 -23.15 -28.60 -18.99
CA SER A 580 -23.24 -29.97 -19.48
C SER A 580 -21.90 -30.67 -19.24
N TYR A 581 -21.95 -31.87 -18.68
CA TYR A 581 -20.80 -32.72 -18.37
C TYR A 581 -21.17 -34.19 -18.67
N PRO A 582 -20.22 -35.16 -18.67
CA PRO A 582 -20.44 -36.48 -19.25
C PRO A 582 -21.70 -37.22 -18.76
N ASN A 583 -22.10 -37.00 -17.51
CA ASN A 583 -23.21 -37.71 -16.86
C ASN A 583 -24.33 -36.77 -16.36
N GLY A 584 -24.40 -35.52 -16.82
CA GLY A 584 -25.44 -34.62 -16.34
C GLY A 584 -25.50 -33.25 -17.01
N VAL A 585 -26.62 -32.57 -16.77
CA VAL A 585 -26.86 -31.19 -17.15
C VAL A 585 -27.45 -30.48 -15.93
N GLN A 586 -26.89 -29.33 -15.58
CA GLN A 586 -27.40 -28.48 -14.51
C GLN A 586 -27.57 -27.04 -14.99
N THR A 587 -28.57 -26.36 -14.44
CA THR A 587 -28.89 -24.98 -14.80
C THR A 587 -28.98 -24.11 -13.56
N GLN A 588 -28.53 -22.88 -13.69
CA GLN A 588 -28.62 -21.88 -12.63
C GLN A 588 -29.15 -20.55 -13.16
N ARG A 589 -30.04 -19.93 -12.38
CA ARG A 589 -30.55 -18.59 -12.61
C ARG A 589 -29.56 -17.52 -12.13
N LEU A 590 -29.20 -16.60 -13.02
CA LEU A 590 -28.34 -15.44 -12.78
C LEU A 590 -29.19 -14.17 -12.82
N LEU A 591 -29.05 -13.27 -11.83
CA LEU A 591 -29.74 -11.98 -11.82
C LEU A 591 -28.73 -10.83 -11.96
N TYR A 592 -28.72 -10.20 -13.14
CA TYR A 592 -27.89 -9.05 -13.44
C TYR A 592 -28.66 -7.74 -13.14
N LEU A 593 -28.06 -6.83 -12.37
CA LEU A 593 -28.58 -5.51 -11.98
C LEU A 593 -27.58 -4.40 -12.36
N LYS A 594 -27.89 -3.60 -13.37
CA LYS A 594 -27.10 -2.40 -13.70
C LYS A 594 -27.42 -1.23 -12.78
#